data_AF-A0A0B3VW01-F1
#
_entry.id   AF-A0A0B3VW01-F1
#
_cell.length_a   1.000
_cell.length_b   1.000
_cell.length_c   1.000
_cell.angle_alpha   90.00
_cell.angle_beta   90.00
_cell.angle_gamma   90.00
#
_symmetry.space_group_name_H-M   'P 1'
#
loop_
_entity.id
_entity.type
_entity.pdbx_description
1 polymer ?
#
loop_
_entity_poly.entity_id
_entity_poly.type
_entity_poly.pdbx_seq_one_letter_code
_entity_poly.pdbx_strand_id
1 'polypeptide(L)'
;MENNKEHNHNHSHKNTKAVINRLSRAIGHLESVKRMVEEGRDCSEVLIQVSAVKSSINNIGKIILQDHIEHCIVDAVETGDDKVLQDLNSAIDKFIK
;
A
#
# COMPACT_ATOMS: atom_id res chain seq x y z
N MET A 1 24.98 -15.59 -14.97
CA MET A 1 24.77 -15.60 -13.50
C MET A 1 25.37 -14.32 -12.97
N GLU A 2 24.82 -13.79 -11.86
CA GLU A 2 25.08 -12.47 -11.23
C GLU A 2 24.24 -11.32 -11.82
N ASN A 3 23.52 -10.49 -11.07
CA ASN A 3 23.50 -10.27 -9.61
C ASN A 3 22.12 -9.68 -9.23
N ASN A 4 21.26 -10.49 -8.60
CA ASN A 4 20.00 -10.01 -8.01
C ASN A 4 20.35 -9.32 -6.67
N LYS A 5 20.88 -8.10 -6.75
CA LYS A 5 20.95 -7.23 -5.56
C LYS A 5 19.52 -6.81 -5.25
N GLU A 6 18.90 -7.53 -4.32
CA GLU A 6 17.76 -7.03 -3.54
C GLU A 6 18.20 -5.70 -2.93
N HIS A 7 17.76 -4.58 -3.50
CA HIS A 7 17.87 -3.29 -2.84
C HIS A 7 16.85 -3.30 -1.72
N ASN A 8 17.29 -3.82 -0.57
CA ASN A 8 16.53 -3.82 0.66
C ASN A 8 16.61 -2.40 1.22
N HIS A 9 15.84 -1.49 0.63
CA HIS A 9 15.78 -0.13 1.12
C HIS A 9 15.04 -0.12 2.46
N ASN A 10 15.79 -0.02 3.55
CA ASN A 10 15.24 0.11 4.90
C ASN A 10 14.75 1.56 5.10
N HIS A 11 13.64 1.93 4.46
CA HIS A 11 13.05 3.25 4.61
C HIS A 11 12.12 3.27 5.83
N SER A 12 12.36 4.21 6.75
CA SER A 12 11.36 4.58 7.75
C SER A 12 10.33 5.47 7.05
N HIS A 13 9.11 4.98 6.82
CA HIS A 13 8.06 5.83 6.27
C HIS A 13 7.86 7.01 7.23
N LYS A 14 7.96 8.25 6.72
CA LYS A 14 7.65 9.45 7.50
C LYS A 14 6.27 9.35 8.16
N ASN A 15 5.36 8.64 7.50
CA ASN A 15 4.01 8.37 7.98
C ASN A 15 3.80 6.96 8.58
N THR A 16 4.86 6.25 8.99
CA THR A 16 4.78 4.84 9.49
C THR A 16 3.64 4.62 10.47
N LYS A 17 3.57 5.43 11.54
CA LYS A 17 2.52 5.32 12.57
C LYS A 17 1.12 5.58 11.99
N ALA A 18 1.00 6.54 11.07
CA ALA A 18 -0.27 6.87 10.45
C ALA A 18 -0.74 5.79 9.47
N VAL A 19 0.19 5.14 8.75
CA VAL A 19 -0.07 3.97 7.89
C VAL A 19 -0.52 2.78 8.75
N ILE A 20 0.22 2.46 9.81
CA ILE A 20 -0.15 1.39 10.77
C ILE A 20 -1.55 1.62 11.33
N ASN A 21 -1.85 2.83 11.80
CA ASN A 21 -3.17 3.14 12.34
C ASN A 21 -4.30 2.98 11.30
N ARG A 22 -4.04 3.24 10.01
CA ARG A 22 -5.04 3.03 8.95
C ARG A 22 -5.19 1.55 8.61
N LEU A 23 -4.10 0.79 8.58
CA LEU A 23 -4.11 -0.66 8.43
C LEU A 23 -4.93 -1.33 9.55
N SER A 24 -4.70 -0.97 10.81
CA SER A 24 -5.47 -1.51 11.94
C SER A 24 -6.98 -1.25 11.80
N ARG A 25 -7.37 -0.07 11.31
CA ARG A 25 -8.79 0.24 11.04
C ARG A 25 -9.35 -0.60 9.89
N ALA A 26 -8.61 -0.74 8.79
CA ALA A 26 -9.02 -1.56 7.65
C ALA A 26 -9.19 -3.04 8.05
N ILE A 27 -8.30 -3.57 8.88
CA ILE A 27 -8.40 -4.93 9.45
C ILE A 27 -9.68 -5.06 10.29
N GLY A 28 -9.93 -4.13 11.21
CA GLY A 28 -11.16 -4.16 12.02
C GLY A 28 -12.44 -4.07 11.18
N HIS A 29 -12.41 -3.30 10.09
CA HIS A 29 -13.54 -3.21 9.14
C HIS A 29 -13.73 -4.54 8.39
N LEU A 30 -12.65 -5.16 7.91
CA LEU A 30 -12.73 -6.45 7.24
C LEU A 30 -13.25 -7.56 8.17
N GLU A 31 -12.83 -7.57 9.44
CA GLU A 31 -13.39 -8.47 10.46
C GLU A 31 -14.89 -8.24 10.67
N SER A 32 -15.36 -6.99 10.56
CA SER A 32 -16.80 -6.70 10.57
C SER A 32 -17.51 -7.26 9.35
N VAL A 33 -16.93 -7.14 8.16
CA VAL A 33 -17.48 -7.73 6.92
C VAL A 33 -17.57 -9.25 7.03
N LYS A 34 -16.54 -9.90 7.58
CA LYS A 34 -16.55 -11.33 7.86
C LYS A 34 -17.75 -11.73 8.73
N ARG A 35 -17.98 -11.02 9.85
CA ARG A 35 -19.15 -11.28 10.71
C ARG A 35 -20.47 -11.10 9.97
N MET A 36 -20.61 -10.09 9.11
CA MET A 36 -21.82 -9.92 8.30
C MET A 36 -22.13 -11.15 7.43
N VAL A 37 -21.09 -11.79 6.88
CA VAL A 37 -21.23 -13.02 6.10
C VAL A 37 -21.62 -14.19 7.00
N GLU A 38 -20.97 -14.35 8.15
CA GLU A 38 -21.27 -15.40 9.13
C GLU A 38 -22.71 -15.30 9.68
N GLU A 39 -23.22 -14.08 9.83
CA GLU A 39 -24.59 -13.77 10.26
C GLU A 39 -25.64 -13.90 9.14
N GLY A 40 -25.22 -14.16 7.89
CA GLY A 40 -26.12 -14.30 6.76
C GLY A 40 -26.80 -13.00 6.33
N ARG A 41 -26.12 -11.85 6.47
CA ARG A 41 -26.65 -10.55 6.01
C ARG A 41 -26.82 -10.49 4.49
N ASP A 42 -27.63 -9.54 4.05
CA ASP A 42 -27.93 -9.32 2.63
C ASP A 42 -26.65 -9.09 1.81
N CYS A 43 -26.58 -9.74 0.64
CA CYS A 43 -25.40 -9.69 -0.22
C CYS A 43 -25.06 -8.28 -0.68
N SER A 44 -26.07 -7.44 -0.93
CA SER A 44 -25.91 -6.05 -1.36
C SER A 44 -25.23 -5.23 -0.26
N GLU A 45 -25.64 -5.42 1.00
CA GLU A 45 -25.03 -4.76 2.15
C GLU A 45 -23.57 -5.18 2.34
N VAL A 46 -23.28 -6.48 2.21
CA VAL A 46 -21.91 -7.01 2.29
C VAL A 46 -21.03 -6.40 1.19
N LEU A 47 -21.52 -6.34 -0.05
CA LEU A 47 -20.78 -5.77 -1.19
C LEU A 47 -20.47 -4.28 -1.00
N ILE A 48 -21.39 -3.51 -0.39
CA ILE A 48 -21.15 -2.10 -0.04
C ILE A 48 -19.99 -2.00 0.96
N GLN A 49 -19.97 -2.85 1.99
CA GLN A 49 -18.91 -2.81 3.00
C GLN A 49 -17.55 -3.29 2.45
N VAL A 50 -17.54 -4.33 1.61
CA VAL A 50 -16.33 -4.75 0.87
C VAL A 50 -15.77 -3.58 0.04
N SER A 51 -16.63 -2.83 -0.63
CA SER A 51 -16.22 -1.66 -1.43
C SER A 51 -15.59 -0.56 -0.55
N ALA A 52 -16.12 -0.35 0.66
CA ALA A 52 -15.55 0.59 1.63
C ALA A 52 -14.18 0.14 2.15
N VAL A 53 -13.99 -1.16 2.41
CA VAL A 53 -12.68 -1.74 2.76
C VAL A 53 -11.69 -1.56 1.61
N LYS A 54 -12.09 -1.85 0.37
CA LYS A 54 -11.26 -1.65 -0.83
C LYS A 54 -10.81 -0.19 -0.96
N SER A 55 -11.71 0.77 -0.79
CA SER A 55 -11.38 2.20 -0.81
C SER A 55 -10.35 2.56 0.27
N SER A 56 -10.50 1.99 1.47
CA SER A 56 -9.57 2.22 2.58
C SER A 56 -8.17 1.69 2.28
N ILE A 57 -8.07 0.48 1.71
CA ILE A 57 -6.80 -0.13 1.27
C ILE A 57 -6.14 0.72 0.18
N ASN A 58 -6.91 1.16 -0.81
CA ASN A 58 -6.39 2.03 -1.87
C ASN A 58 -5.84 3.35 -1.32
N ASN A 59 -6.50 3.95 -0.33
CA ASN A 59 -6.01 5.17 0.32
C ASN A 59 -4.69 4.93 1.08
N ILE A 60 -4.58 3.80 1.78
CA ILE A 60 -3.34 3.40 2.46
C ILE A 60 -2.20 3.26 1.45
N GLY A 61 -2.45 2.54 0.34
CA GLY A 61 -1.45 2.37 -0.71
C GLY A 61 -1.01 3.68 -1.36
N LYS A 62 -1.92 4.64 -1.57
CA LYS A 62 -1.57 5.98 -2.06
C LYS A 62 -0.61 6.72 -1.13
N ILE A 63 -0.81 6.63 0.18
CA ILE A 63 0.08 7.26 1.17
C ILE A 63 1.47 6.62 1.14
N ILE A 64 1.53 5.29 1.10
CA ILE A 64 2.80 4.56 0.99
C ILE A 64 3.52 4.92 -0.30
N LEU A 65 2.79 4.99 -1.42
CA LEU A 65 3.34 5.36 -2.72
C LEU A 65 3.87 6.79 -2.73
N GLN A 66 3.13 7.75 -2.14
CA GLN A 66 3.60 9.12 -2.02
C GLN A 66 4.90 9.20 -1.20
N ASP A 67 4.93 8.54 -0.05
CA ASP A 67 6.15 8.45 0.76
C ASP A 67 7.29 7.84 -0.08
N HIS A 68 7.04 6.78 -0.84
CA HIS A 68 8.06 6.14 -1.68
C HIS A 68 8.59 7.04 -2.80
N ILE A 69 7.71 7.76 -3.50
CA ILE A 69 8.08 8.73 -4.55
C ILE A 69 8.99 9.83 -3.97
N GLU A 70 8.61 10.41 -2.82
CA GLU A 70 9.38 11.49 -2.20
C GLU A 70 10.80 11.06 -1.85
N HIS A 71 11.00 9.84 -1.35
CA HIS A 71 12.33 9.34 -1.00
C HIS A 71 13.14 8.89 -2.23
N CYS A 72 12.53 8.12 -3.15
CA CYS A 72 13.23 7.60 -4.32
C CYS A 72 13.69 8.68 -5.29
N ILE A 73 12.91 9.77 -5.45
CA ILE A 73 13.34 10.89 -6.29
C ILE A 73 14.55 11.60 -5.67
N VAL A 74 14.55 11.84 -4.36
CA VAL A 74 15.68 12.45 -3.65
C VAL A 74 16.92 11.57 -3.78
N ASP A 75 16.80 10.27 -3.49
CA ASP A 75 17.89 9.31 -3.59
C ASP A 75 18.45 9.23 -5.03
N ALA A 76 17.59 9.19 -6.05
CA ALA A 76 18.01 9.13 -7.45
C ALA A 76 18.76 10.40 -7.89
N VAL A 77 18.33 11.59 -7.43
CA VAL A 77 19.00 12.86 -7.73
C VAL A 77 20.36 12.95 -7.02
N GLU A 78 20.47 12.48 -5.78
CA GLU A 78 21.71 12.53 -5.02
C GLU A 78 22.74 11.49 -5.49
N THR A 79 22.28 10.30 -5.89
CA THR A 79 23.15 9.17 -6.25
C THR A 79 23.39 9.03 -7.76
N GLY A 80 22.53 9.61 -8.60
CA GLY A 80 22.54 9.39 -10.05
C GLY A 80 22.18 7.96 -10.45
N ASP A 81 21.54 7.18 -9.58
CA ASP A 81 21.20 5.78 -9.84
C ASP A 81 19.83 5.64 -10.51
N ASP A 82 19.83 5.41 -11.83
CA ASP A 82 18.63 5.16 -12.63
C ASP A 82 17.84 3.93 -12.18
N LYS A 83 18.46 2.99 -11.45
CA LYS A 83 17.79 1.79 -10.96
C LYS A 83 16.69 2.11 -9.95
N VAL A 84 16.91 3.14 -9.11
CA VAL A 84 15.92 3.60 -8.13
C VAL A 84 14.63 4.07 -8.81
N LEU A 85 14.74 4.73 -9.96
CA LEU A 85 13.59 5.17 -10.75
C LEU A 85 12.89 3.99 -11.45
N GLN A 86 13.62 2.97 -11.88
CA GLN A 86 13.04 1.76 -12.46
C GLN A 86 12.24 0.97 -11.42
N ASP A 87 12.76 0.83 -10.20
CA ASP A 87 12.08 0.15 -9.10
C ASP A 87 10.81 0.90 -8.69
N LEU A 88 10.86 2.24 -8.64
CA LEU A 88 9.69 3.08 -8.40
C LEU A 88 8.60 2.88 -9.48
N ASN A 89 8.97 2.89 -10.76
CA ASN A 89 8.02 2.67 -11.87
C ASN A 89 7.37 1.28 -11.78
N SER A 90 8.15 0.24 -11.45
CA SER A 90 7.65 -1.11 -11.24
C SER A 90 6.64 -1.20 -10.08
N ALA A 91 6.88 -0.46 -8.99
CA ALA A 91 5.95 -0.37 -7.86
C ALA A 91 4.63 0.33 -8.25
N ILE A 92 4.71 1.43 -9.02
CA ILE A 92 3.54 2.15 -9.52
C ILE A 92 2.68 1.26 -10.42
N ASP A 93 3.29 0.56 -11.38
CA ASP A 93 2.60 -0.33 -12.31
C ASP A 93 1.82 -1.44 -11.60
N LYS A 94 2.37 -1.98 -10.51
CA LYS A 94 1.68 -3.01 -9.70
C LYS A 94 0.55 -2.44 -8.86
N PHE A 95 0.64 -1.17 -8.46
CA PHE A 95 -0.37 -0.53 -7.62
C PHE A 95 -1.59 -0.03 -8.41
N ILE A 96 -1.40 0.35 -9.68
CA ILE A 96 -2.48 0.84 -10.55
C ILE A 96 -3.28 -0.31 -11.18
N LYS A 97 -2.65 -1.47 -11.38
CA LYS A 97 -3.33 -2.70 -11.86
C LYS A 97 -4.35 -3.21 -10.86
#